data_AF-A0A1Y5FD31-F1
#
_entry.id   AF-A0A1Y5FD31-F1
#
_cell.length_a   1.000
_cell.length_b   1.000
_cell.length_c   1.000
_cell.angle_alpha   90.00
_cell.angle_beta   90.00
_cell.angle_gamma   90.00
#
_symmetry.space_group_name_H-M   'P 1'
#
loop_
_entity.id
_entity.type
_entity.pdbx_description
1 polymer ?
#
loop_
_entity_poly.entity_id
_entity_poly.type
_entity_poly.pdbx_seq_one_letter_code
_entity_poly.pdbx_strand_id
1 'polypeptide(L)'
;MKSLFILAVSLYSLVAFSHRGGTASDGCHKCKSNCESYGYTTGARHSHKGKVCDPAKGTVDNKKVVKRKAKRVKISKKGSYNLYKYSTNKVTSVLMPVYKNRRMKTFYCSCDFKVDKSVSHASCGFKYHKKIDRSYRIEWEHIVPQSYLKRLKMSPLGDLHNLVPAVGTLNMKRSNKAYGFIKNEPREYGSCDFEDNSKTIEAMPSVRGNIARSYLYMEKRYSLPISKSEKKLFLLWDKKDPPTKFECYRNNEIGKIQGNLNPFVTKYCIKIN
;
A
#
# COMPACT_ATOMS: atom_id res chain seq x y z
N MET A 1 -45.01 37.59 38.17
CA MET A 1 -43.63 37.99 37.81
C MET A 1 -43.15 37.07 36.70
N LYS A 2 -43.05 37.55 35.46
CA LYS A 2 -42.62 36.76 34.29
C LYS A 2 -41.18 37.19 33.95
N SER A 3 -40.20 36.32 34.18
CA SER A 3 -38.82 36.55 33.75
C SER A 3 -38.64 36.16 32.28
N LEU A 4 -38.33 37.15 31.45
CA LEU A 4 -37.93 36.98 30.05
C LEU A 4 -36.46 36.52 30.00
N PHE A 5 -36.19 35.34 29.44
CA PHE A 5 -34.83 34.94 29.07
C PHE A 5 -34.53 35.44 27.65
N ILE A 6 -33.60 36.38 27.52
CA ILE A 6 -33.10 36.86 26.23
C ILE A 6 -31.95 35.94 25.80
N LEU A 7 -32.17 35.15 24.73
CA LEU A 7 -31.13 34.34 24.10
C LEU A 7 -30.27 35.25 23.21
N ALA A 8 -29.04 35.55 23.63
CA ALA A 8 -28.06 36.25 22.80
C ALA A 8 -27.48 35.29 21.75
N VAL A 9 -27.95 35.40 20.50
CA VAL A 9 -27.36 34.69 19.35
C VAL A 9 -26.12 35.47 18.91
N SER A 10 -24.94 34.97 19.25
CA SER A 10 -23.68 35.49 18.74
C SER A 10 -23.50 35.10 17.27
N LEU A 11 -23.80 36.03 16.37
CA LEU A 11 -23.48 35.92 14.94
C LEU A 11 -21.96 36.04 14.76
N TYR A 12 -21.25 34.93 14.81
CA TYR A 12 -19.89 34.84 14.28
C TYR A 12 -19.94 35.00 12.76
N SER A 13 -19.66 36.20 12.29
CA SER A 13 -19.43 36.46 10.87
C SER A 13 -18.16 35.72 10.44
N LEU A 14 -18.31 34.64 9.68
CA LEU A 14 -17.19 33.97 8.99
C LEU A 14 -16.63 34.94 7.95
N VAL A 15 -15.56 35.64 8.31
CA VAL A 15 -14.82 36.48 7.38
C VAL A 15 -14.07 35.56 6.42
N ALA A 16 -14.62 35.37 5.23
CA ALA A 16 -13.94 34.67 4.14
C ALA A 16 -12.80 35.54 3.61
N PHE A 17 -11.56 35.27 4.05
CA PHE A 17 -10.38 35.92 3.51
C PHE A 17 -10.14 35.49 2.06
N SER A 18 -10.53 36.34 1.10
CA SER A 18 -10.14 36.19 -0.29
C SER A 18 -8.73 36.73 -0.52
N HIS A 19 -7.81 35.89 -1.00
CA HIS A 19 -6.47 36.33 -1.41
C HIS A 19 -6.44 36.68 -2.91
N ARG A 20 -5.64 37.67 -3.30
CA ARG A 20 -5.46 38.10 -4.70
C ARG A 20 -4.79 36.98 -5.53
N GLY A 21 -5.60 36.18 -6.19
CA GLY A 21 -5.17 35.19 -7.18
C GLY A 21 -5.96 35.37 -8.46
N GLY A 22 -5.28 35.68 -9.57
CA GLY A 22 -5.91 35.88 -10.89
C GLY A 22 -6.79 34.69 -11.26
N THR A 23 -8.09 34.92 -11.25
CA THR A 23 -9.11 33.94 -11.61
C THR A 23 -9.22 33.92 -13.13
N ALA A 24 -9.09 32.74 -13.74
CA ALA A 24 -9.25 32.61 -15.18
C ALA A 24 -10.72 32.83 -15.59
N SER A 25 -10.97 33.05 -16.89
CA SER A 25 -12.32 33.29 -17.42
C SER A 25 -13.30 32.13 -17.17
N ASP A 26 -12.80 30.92 -16.91
CA ASP A 26 -13.61 29.76 -16.52
C ASP A 26 -13.99 29.75 -15.02
N GLY A 27 -13.57 30.75 -14.24
CA GLY A 27 -13.84 30.86 -12.80
C GLY A 27 -12.92 30.01 -11.92
N CYS A 28 -11.91 29.36 -12.52
CA CYS A 28 -10.94 28.53 -11.81
C CYS A 28 -9.63 29.29 -11.58
N HIS A 29 -8.92 28.93 -10.51
CA HIS A 29 -7.60 29.49 -10.19
C HIS A 29 -6.71 28.39 -9.60
N LYS A 30 -5.39 28.68 -9.50
CA LYS A 30 -4.43 27.75 -8.89
C LYS A 30 -4.27 28.06 -7.40
N CYS A 31 -4.22 27.03 -6.57
CA CYS A 31 -3.91 27.18 -5.17
C CYS A 31 -2.44 27.59 -4.97
N LYS A 32 -2.19 28.67 -4.21
CA LYS A 32 -0.84 29.24 -3.99
C LYS A 32 -0.38 29.22 -2.53
N SER A 33 -1.30 29.36 -1.58
CA SER A 33 -1.00 29.38 -0.14
C SER A 33 -2.04 28.57 0.64
N ASN A 34 -1.61 28.00 1.77
CA ASN A 34 -2.45 27.20 2.69
C ASN A 34 -3.19 26.02 2.02
N CYS A 35 -2.65 25.50 0.91
CA CYS A 35 -3.34 24.51 0.08
C CYS A 35 -3.66 23.22 0.84
N GLU A 36 -2.73 22.73 1.65
CA GLU A 36 -2.91 21.50 2.43
C GLU A 36 -4.03 21.65 3.47
N SER A 37 -4.17 22.82 4.10
CA SER A 37 -5.25 23.12 5.05
C SER A 37 -6.64 23.07 4.41
N TYR A 38 -6.71 23.26 3.09
CA TYR A 38 -7.93 23.17 2.29
C TYR A 38 -8.01 21.90 1.42
N GLY A 39 -7.11 20.93 1.63
CA GLY A 39 -7.14 19.64 0.93
C GLY A 39 -6.63 19.66 -0.52
N TYR A 40 -5.87 20.68 -0.92
CA TYR A 40 -5.28 20.81 -2.27
C TYR A 40 -3.75 20.72 -2.24
N THR A 41 -3.13 20.26 -3.33
CA THR A 41 -1.69 20.40 -3.53
C THR A 41 -1.37 21.81 -4.05
N THR A 42 -0.19 22.34 -3.71
CA THR A 42 0.29 23.62 -4.24
C THR A 42 0.31 23.58 -5.78
N GLY A 43 -0.37 24.53 -6.42
CA GLY A 43 -0.50 24.61 -7.88
C GLY A 43 -1.72 23.88 -8.48
N ALA A 44 -2.47 23.11 -7.68
CA ALA A 44 -3.72 22.49 -8.14
C ALA A 44 -4.75 23.54 -8.56
N ARG A 45 -5.52 23.28 -9.63
CA ARG A 45 -6.63 24.14 -10.07
C ARG A 45 -7.92 23.80 -9.32
N HIS A 46 -8.62 24.80 -8.80
CA HIS A 46 -9.91 24.65 -8.13
C HIS A 46 -10.81 25.90 -8.29
N SER A 47 -12.06 25.78 -7.85
CA SER A 47 -13.02 26.89 -7.75
C SER A 47 -13.81 26.80 -6.44
N HIS A 48 -14.34 27.93 -5.97
CA HIS A 48 -15.10 28.00 -4.71
C HIS A 48 -16.62 27.92 -4.92
N LYS A 49 -17.12 27.97 -6.17
CA LYS A 49 -18.57 28.06 -6.49
C LYS A 49 -19.10 26.81 -7.21
N GLY A 50 -18.61 25.62 -6.84
CA GLY A 50 -19.13 24.35 -7.37
C GLY A 50 -18.85 24.09 -8.85
N LYS A 51 -18.03 24.91 -9.51
CA LYS A 51 -17.61 24.64 -10.90
C LYS A 51 -16.47 23.63 -10.90
N VAL A 52 -16.64 22.55 -11.66
CA VAL A 52 -15.61 21.53 -11.86
C VAL A 52 -14.47 22.12 -12.69
N CYS A 53 -13.27 22.16 -12.13
CA CYS A 53 -12.07 22.64 -12.81
C CYS A 53 -11.30 21.44 -13.40
N ASP A 54 -10.98 21.51 -14.68
CA ASP A 54 -10.09 20.55 -15.32
C ASP A 54 -8.65 20.71 -14.78
N PRO A 55 -8.06 19.66 -14.14
CA PRO A 55 -6.71 19.71 -13.59
C PRO A 55 -5.61 19.93 -14.64
N ALA A 56 -5.87 19.59 -15.91
CA ALA A 56 -4.90 19.67 -17.01
C ALA A 56 -4.96 21.01 -17.77
N LYS A 57 -5.99 21.83 -17.54
CA LYS A 57 -6.23 23.05 -18.32
C LYS A 57 -5.27 24.17 -17.91
N GLY A 58 -4.30 24.48 -18.77
CA GLY A 58 -3.32 25.56 -18.56
C GLY A 58 -1.88 25.12 -18.28
N THR A 59 -1.52 23.87 -18.60
CA THR A 59 -0.12 23.52 -18.89
C THR A 59 0.18 23.94 -20.35
N VAL A 60 1.11 24.87 -20.52
CA VAL A 60 1.40 25.56 -21.80
C VAL A 60 1.85 24.58 -22.91
N ASP A 61 1.11 24.70 -24.03
CA ASP A 61 1.39 24.51 -25.46
C ASP A 61 2.08 23.27 -26.04
N ASN A 62 1.24 22.43 -26.66
CA ASN A 62 1.56 21.56 -27.79
C ASN A 62 1.35 22.30 -29.13
N LYS A 63 2.29 23.15 -29.57
CA LYS A 63 2.37 23.58 -30.97
C LYS A 63 3.81 23.77 -31.43
N LYS A 64 4.46 22.66 -31.82
CA LYS A 64 5.42 22.59 -32.94
C LYS A 64 5.39 21.17 -33.50
N VAL A 65 4.45 20.93 -34.41
CA VAL A 65 4.44 19.75 -35.28
C VAL A 65 5.62 19.90 -36.24
N VAL A 66 6.77 19.33 -35.87
CA VAL A 66 7.83 19.00 -36.83
C VAL A 66 7.67 17.52 -37.15
N LYS A 67 7.26 17.24 -38.39
CA LYS A 67 7.24 15.91 -39.01
C LYS A 67 8.57 15.21 -38.74
N ARG A 68 8.60 14.24 -37.82
CA ARG A 68 9.71 13.29 -37.68
C ARG A 68 9.16 11.89 -37.93
N LYS A 69 9.63 11.31 -39.04
CA LYS A 69 9.38 9.92 -39.47
C LYS A 69 9.37 8.98 -38.27
N ALA A 70 8.39 8.08 -38.21
CA ALA A 70 8.28 7.04 -37.21
C ALA A 70 9.57 6.20 -37.18
N LYS A 71 10.50 6.56 -36.27
CA LYS A 71 11.60 5.66 -35.92
C LYS A 71 10.99 4.57 -35.06
N ARG A 72 11.01 3.34 -35.58
CA ARG A 72 10.78 2.10 -34.84
C ARG A 72 11.49 2.22 -33.49
N VAL A 73 10.72 2.40 -32.41
CA VAL A 73 11.26 2.44 -31.06
C VAL A 73 11.85 1.07 -30.79
N LYS A 74 13.19 0.96 -30.86
CA LYS A 74 13.89 -0.17 -30.28
C LYS A 74 13.65 -0.08 -28.77
N ILE A 75 12.75 -0.91 -28.25
CA ILE A 75 12.61 -1.13 -26.81
C ILE A 75 14.00 -1.55 -26.32
N SER A 76 14.67 -0.67 -25.59
CA SER A 76 15.96 -0.97 -25.01
C SER A 76 15.75 -2.07 -23.95
N LYS A 77 16.41 -3.22 -24.15
CA LYS A 77 16.59 -4.24 -23.11
C LYS A 77 17.57 -3.76 -22.03
N LYS A 78 17.38 -2.54 -21.49
CA LYS A 78 18.22 -1.94 -20.44
C LYS A 78 17.34 -1.23 -19.41
N GLY A 79 16.66 -2.02 -18.61
CA GLY A 79 16.05 -1.63 -17.35
C GLY A 79 16.50 -2.59 -16.25
N SER A 80 17.81 -2.80 -16.13
CA SER A 80 18.42 -3.52 -15.01
C SER A 80 18.35 -2.63 -13.76
N TYR A 81 17.16 -2.46 -13.21
CA TYR A 81 17.03 -1.94 -11.86
C TYR A 81 17.62 -3.00 -10.94
N ASN A 82 18.65 -2.62 -10.17
CA ASN A 82 19.34 -3.46 -9.19
C ASN A 82 18.39 -3.91 -8.06
N LEU A 83 17.43 -4.80 -8.38
CA LEU A 83 16.43 -5.37 -7.48
C LEU A 83 17.01 -6.45 -6.54
N TYR A 84 18.31 -6.70 -6.61
CA TYR A 84 19.01 -7.74 -5.85
C TYR A 84 19.55 -7.27 -4.49
N LYS A 85 19.42 -5.99 -4.13
CA LYS A 85 20.35 -5.38 -3.15
C LYS A 85 19.68 -4.55 -2.05
N TYR A 86 18.54 -5.00 -1.51
CA TYR A 86 18.09 -4.46 -0.23
C TYR A 86 18.58 -5.36 0.91
N SER A 87 19.63 -4.92 1.61
CA SER A 87 19.86 -5.39 2.98
C SER A 87 18.63 -5.06 3.83
N THR A 88 18.43 -5.75 4.95
CA THR A 88 17.32 -5.50 5.88
C THR A 88 17.21 -4.02 6.29
N ASN A 89 18.35 -3.34 6.45
CA ASN A 89 18.42 -1.91 6.73
C ASN A 89 17.90 -1.06 5.58
N LYS A 90 18.25 -1.42 4.33
CA LYS A 90 17.79 -0.72 3.14
C LYS A 90 16.29 -0.96 2.84
N VAL A 91 15.74 -2.14 3.15
CA VAL A 91 14.27 -2.35 3.07
C VAL A 91 13.55 -1.42 4.05
N THR A 92 14.08 -1.32 5.27
CA THR A 92 13.46 -0.51 6.32
C THR A 92 13.41 0.96 5.94
N SER A 93 14.53 1.54 5.49
CA SER A 93 14.57 2.95 5.11
C SER A 93 13.63 3.29 3.96
N VAL A 94 13.34 2.33 3.09
CA VAL A 94 12.46 2.49 1.94
C VAL A 94 10.98 2.30 2.28
N LEU A 95 10.63 1.24 3.01
CA LEU A 95 9.23 0.93 3.29
C LEU A 95 8.68 1.66 4.50
N MET A 96 9.48 1.98 5.51
CA MET A 96 8.97 2.63 6.72
C MET A 96 8.21 3.95 6.43
N PRO A 97 8.66 4.84 5.53
CA PRO A 97 7.89 6.03 5.13
C PRO A 97 6.52 5.72 4.50
N VAL A 98 6.37 4.55 3.84
CA VAL A 98 5.10 4.12 3.25
C VAL A 98 4.09 3.73 4.33
N TYR A 99 4.53 3.13 5.44
CA TYR A 99 3.63 2.70 6.52
C TYR A 99 3.39 3.81 7.57
N LYS A 100 4.38 4.67 7.80
CA LYS A 100 4.33 5.75 8.80
C LYS A 100 3.13 6.66 8.55
N ASN A 101 2.45 7.05 9.64
CA ASN A 101 1.28 7.93 9.64
C ASN A 101 0.06 7.42 8.85
N ARG A 102 0.04 6.15 8.44
CA ARG A 102 -1.09 5.57 7.70
C ARG A 102 -1.54 4.21 8.22
N ARG A 103 -0.63 3.22 8.28
CA ARG A 103 -0.96 1.88 8.77
C ARG A 103 0.27 1.21 9.37
N MET A 104 0.59 1.52 10.62
CA MET A 104 1.69 0.86 11.34
C MET A 104 1.20 -0.43 12.01
N LYS A 105 0.70 -1.37 11.20
CA LYS A 105 0.14 -2.65 11.64
C LYS A 105 0.88 -3.82 10.98
N THR A 106 1.19 -4.88 11.75
CA THR A 106 1.81 -6.10 11.21
C THR A 106 0.85 -6.83 10.28
N PHE A 107 1.40 -7.57 9.33
CA PHE A 107 0.67 -8.15 8.22
C PHE A 107 -0.28 -9.25 8.69
N TYR A 108 0.20 -10.28 9.38
CA TYR A 108 -0.62 -11.43 9.74
C TYR A 108 -1.54 -11.21 10.95
N CYS A 109 -1.20 -10.31 11.88
CA CYS A 109 -1.94 -10.15 13.14
C CYS A 109 -2.49 -8.75 13.38
N SER A 110 -2.19 -7.78 12.51
CA SER A 110 -2.55 -6.38 12.73
C SER A 110 -2.12 -5.83 14.10
N CYS A 111 -0.95 -6.22 14.59
CA CYS A 111 -0.36 -5.63 15.79
C CYS A 111 0.27 -4.28 15.46
N ASP A 112 0.12 -3.29 16.35
CA ASP A 112 0.85 -2.03 16.26
C ASP A 112 2.35 -2.27 16.33
N PHE A 113 3.08 -1.57 15.47
CA PHE A 113 4.54 -1.48 15.56
C PHE A 113 5.01 -0.03 15.47
N LYS A 114 6.21 0.25 15.97
CA LYS A 114 6.80 1.60 15.97
C LYS A 114 7.91 1.73 14.93
N VAL A 115 8.40 2.95 14.73
CA VAL A 115 9.46 3.27 13.75
C VAL A 115 10.77 2.54 14.06
N ASP A 116 11.04 2.28 15.34
CA ASP A 116 12.16 1.46 15.83
C ASP A 116 11.98 -0.05 15.61
N LYS A 117 10.86 -0.45 14.97
CA LYS A 117 10.42 -1.83 14.69
C LYS A 117 9.86 -2.60 15.88
N SER A 118 9.76 -2.02 17.07
CA SER A 118 9.14 -2.68 18.21
C SER A 118 7.67 -2.99 17.95
N VAL A 119 7.19 -4.14 18.42
CA VAL A 119 5.80 -4.62 18.25
C VAL A 119 5.09 -4.63 19.59
N SER A 120 3.86 -4.10 19.62
CA SER A 120 2.97 -4.20 20.78
C SER A 120 2.03 -5.40 20.64
N HIS A 121 2.25 -6.47 21.41
CA HIS A 121 1.34 -7.62 21.42
C HIS A 121 -0.04 -7.30 21.99
N ALA A 122 -0.09 -6.41 22.99
CA ALA A 122 -1.34 -5.99 23.62
C ALA A 122 -2.32 -5.34 22.63
N SER A 123 -1.82 -4.69 21.58
CA SER A 123 -2.66 -4.03 20.56
C SER A 123 -3.50 -4.97 19.69
N CYS A 124 -3.14 -6.26 19.65
CA CYS A 124 -3.76 -7.27 18.77
C CYS A 124 -4.10 -8.58 19.50
N GLY A 125 -3.79 -8.67 20.80
CA GLY A 125 -3.95 -9.92 21.56
C GLY A 125 -3.05 -11.07 21.10
N PHE A 126 -1.94 -10.78 20.42
CA PHE A 126 -0.97 -11.81 20.01
C PHE A 126 -0.37 -12.46 21.24
N LYS A 127 -0.34 -13.80 21.26
CA LYS A 127 0.31 -14.60 22.29
C LYS A 127 1.20 -15.61 21.63
N TYR A 128 2.31 -15.96 22.27
CA TYR A 128 3.12 -17.08 21.83
C TYR A 128 3.71 -17.75 23.05
N HIS A 129 3.52 -19.07 23.15
CA HIS A 129 3.84 -19.82 24.36
C HIS A 129 5.35 -19.80 24.72
N LYS A 130 6.23 -19.57 23.74
CA LYS A 130 7.67 -19.41 23.98
C LYS A 130 8.02 -17.92 24.09
N LYS A 131 8.71 -17.53 25.17
CA LYS A 131 9.33 -16.20 25.28
C LYS A 131 10.52 -16.13 24.33
N ILE A 132 10.34 -15.48 23.18
CA ILE A 132 11.38 -15.27 22.17
C ILE A 132 11.42 -13.79 21.80
N ASP A 133 12.58 -13.14 21.94
CA ASP A 133 12.78 -11.71 21.64
C ASP A 133 12.36 -11.34 20.22
N ARG A 134 12.48 -12.29 19.28
CA ARG A 134 12.05 -12.16 17.88
C ARG A 134 10.56 -11.81 17.75
N SER A 135 9.72 -12.09 18.75
CA SER A 135 8.30 -11.73 18.75
C SER A 135 8.06 -10.23 18.98
N TYR A 136 8.98 -9.51 19.63
CA TYR A 136 8.81 -8.10 19.99
C TYR A 136 9.29 -7.11 18.93
N ARG A 137 9.66 -7.60 17.74
CA ARG A 137 10.06 -6.76 16.62
C ARG A 137 9.44 -7.22 15.32
N ILE A 138 9.25 -6.29 14.39
CA ILE A 138 8.90 -6.65 13.03
C ILE A 138 10.12 -7.22 12.29
N GLU A 139 9.83 -8.13 11.39
CA GLU A 139 10.72 -8.51 10.30
C GLU A 139 9.99 -8.31 8.97
N TRP A 140 10.74 -7.92 7.95
CA TRP A 140 10.19 -7.79 6.61
C TRP A 140 10.01 -9.19 6.02
N GLU A 141 8.77 -9.62 5.96
CA GLU A 141 8.34 -10.90 5.39
C GLU A 141 8.27 -10.81 3.87
N HIS A 142 8.77 -11.86 3.23
CA HIS A 142 8.65 -12.11 1.80
C HIS A 142 7.38 -12.93 1.53
N ILE A 143 6.27 -12.30 1.13
CA ILE A 143 4.99 -12.99 0.89
C ILE A 143 5.15 -14.21 -0.02
N VAL A 144 5.96 -14.15 -1.07
CA VAL A 144 6.53 -15.30 -1.79
C VAL A 144 7.90 -15.61 -1.18
N PRO A 145 8.17 -16.82 -0.66
CA PRO A 145 9.37 -17.09 0.13
C PRO A 145 10.66 -16.83 -0.64
N GLN A 146 11.70 -16.36 0.07
CA GLN A 146 13.01 -16.13 -0.54
C GLN A 146 13.58 -17.38 -1.24
N SER A 147 13.35 -18.58 -0.70
CA SER A 147 13.80 -19.84 -1.30
C SER A 147 13.17 -20.10 -2.67
N TYR A 148 12.01 -19.52 -2.97
CA TYR A 148 11.35 -19.65 -4.26
C TYR A 148 11.94 -18.62 -5.23
N LEU A 149 12.15 -17.40 -4.74
CA LEU A 149 12.72 -16.30 -5.52
C LEU A 149 14.18 -16.54 -5.91
N LYS A 150 15.00 -17.11 -5.02
CA LYS A 150 16.42 -17.44 -5.27
C LYS A 150 16.62 -18.46 -6.39
N ARG A 151 15.61 -19.27 -6.71
CA ARG A 151 15.65 -20.26 -7.80
C ARG A 151 15.34 -19.65 -9.17
N LEU A 152 14.89 -18.40 -9.23
CA LEU A 152 14.58 -17.71 -10.48
C LEU A 152 15.85 -17.13 -11.10
N LYS A 153 15.93 -17.15 -12.45
CA LYS A 153 17.05 -16.56 -13.21
C LYS A 153 17.25 -15.07 -12.90
N MET A 154 16.15 -14.34 -12.74
CA MET A 154 16.10 -12.99 -12.22
C MET A 154 15.46 -13.04 -10.83
N SER A 155 16.22 -12.74 -9.79
CA SER A 155 15.82 -12.89 -8.38
C SER A 155 15.17 -11.60 -7.89
N PRO A 156 13.85 -11.58 -7.67
CA PRO A 156 13.13 -10.39 -7.21
C PRO A 156 13.15 -10.25 -5.68
N LEU A 157 14.27 -10.61 -5.03
CA LEU A 157 14.37 -10.58 -3.56
C LEU A 157 14.10 -9.18 -2.98
N GLY A 158 14.46 -8.13 -3.72
CA GLY A 158 14.24 -6.75 -3.35
C GLY A 158 12.94 -6.15 -3.84
N ASP A 159 12.04 -6.92 -4.44
CA ASP A 159 10.77 -6.38 -4.92
C ASP A 159 9.86 -6.03 -3.73
N LEU A 160 9.61 -4.74 -3.60
CA LEU A 160 8.85 -4.14 -2.51
C LEU A 160 7.40 -4.62 -2.50
N HIS A 161 6.81 -5.04 -3.63
CA HIS A 161 5.45 -5.60 -3.68
C HIS A 161 5.33 -6.94 -2.93
N ASN A 162 6.46 -7.56 -2.59
CA ASN A 162 6.53 -8.81 -1.85
C ASN A 162 6.95 -8.66 -0.40
N LEU A 163 7.23 -7.43 0.06
CA LEU A 163 7.81 -7.16 1.39
C LEU A 163 6.79 -6.51 2.33
N VAL A 164 6.45 -7.18 3.42
CA VAL A 164 5.46 -6.70 4.41
C VAL A 164 5.97 -6.82 5.84
N PRO A 165 5.56 -5.95 6.78
CA PRO A 165 6.02 -6.04 8.16
C PRO A 165 5.28 -7.17 8.87
N ALA A 166 5.97 -8.18 9.38
CA ALA A 166 5.38 -9.28 10.14
C ALA A 166 6.00 -9.37 11.54
N VAL A 167 5.27 -9.91 12.51
CA VAL A 167 5.85 -10.29 13.81
C VAL A 167 6.98 -11.28 13.54
N GLY A 168 8.19 -11.05 14.05
CA GLY A 168 9.37 -11.84 13.66
C GLY A 168 9.22 -13.35 13.95
N THR A 169 8.55 -13.73 15.03
CA THR A 169 8.20 -15.14 15.30
C THR A 169 7.26 -15.72 14.26
N LEU A 170 6.27 -14.96 13.77
CA LEU A 170 5.39 -15.46 12.70
C LEU A 170 6.10 -15.55 11.36
N ASN A 171 6.99 -14.61 11.05
CA ASN A 171 7.89 -14.71 9.90
C ASN A 171 8.71 -16.01 9.94
N MET A 172 9.27 -16.35 11.10
CA MET A 172 9.97 -17.61 11.33
C MET A 172 9.07 -18.84 11.12
N LYS A 173 7.87 -18.83 11.71
CA LYS A 173 6.91 -19.94 11.66
C LYS A 173 6.34 -20.15 10.25
N ARG A 174 6.17 -19.05 9.49
CA ARG A 174 5.79 -19.05 8.09
C ARG A 174 6.85 -19.78 7.26
N SER A 175 8.13 -19.45 7.43
CA SER A 175 9.23 -20.09 6.68
C SER A 175 8.98 -20.08 5.16
N ASN A 176 8.95 -21.24 4.50
CA ASN A 176 8.61 -21.43 3.10
C ASN A 176 7.35 -22.30 2.90
N LYS A 177 6.49 -22.37 3.92
CA LYS A 177 5.25 -23.16 3.90
C LYS A 177 4.25 -22.59 2.89
N ALA A 178 3.42 -23.47 2.34
CA ALA A 178 2.36 -23.10 1.42
C ALA A 178 1.23 -22.38 2.16
N TYR A 179 0.53 -21.49 1.47
CA TYR A 179 -0.73 -20.95 1.99
C TYR A 179 -1.88 -21.91 1.72
N GLY A 180 -2.80 -22.05 2.67
CA GLY A 180 -3.96 -22.92 2.53
C GLY A 180 -4.89 -22.81 3.73
N PHE A 181 -5.78 -23.80 3.84
CA PHE A 181 -6.69 -23.95 4.98
C PHE A 181 -6.21 -25.08 5.89
N ILE A 182 -6.33 -24.90 7.19
CA ILE A 182 -5.93 -25.81 8.25
C ILE A 182 -7.19 -26.19 9.05
N LYS A 183 -7.47 -27.49 9.14
CA LYS A 183 -8.60 -27.98 9.92
C LYS A 183 -8.39 -27.71 11.42
N ASN A 184 -9.48 -27.49 12.13
CA ASN A 184 -9.55 -27.28 13.58
C ASN A 184 -8.94 -25.96 14.09
N GLU A 185 -8.35 -25.15 13.21
CA GLU A 185 -7.87 -23.78 13.48
C GLU A 185 -7.23 -23.58 14.87
N PRO A 186 -6.11 -24.28 15.17
CA PRO A 186 -5.51 -24.21 16.50
C PRO A 186 -5.07 -22.77 16.82
N ARG A 187 -5.67 -22.17 17.86
CA ARG A 187 -5.43 -20.78 18.27
C ARG A 187 -4.13 -20.60 19.08
N GLU A 188 -3.01 -21.08 18.54
CA GLU A 188 -1.70 -21.01 19.20
C GLU A 188 -1.19 -19.57 19.40
N TYR A 189 -1.75 -18.62 18.63
CA TYR A 189 -1.27 -17.24 18.57
C TYR A 189 -2.18 -16.20 19.26
N GLY A 190 -3.06 -16.67 20.15
CA GLY A 190 -4.01 -15.81 20.86
C GLY A 190 -5.12 -15.30 19.94
N SER A 191 -5.36 -13.99 19.95
CA SER A 191 -6.38 -13.36 19.10
C SER A 191 -5.92 -13.15 17.65
N CYS A 192 -4.67 -13.48 17.32
CA CYS A 192 -4.19 -13.46 15.96
C CYS A 192 -4.69 -14.69 15.20
N ASP A 193 -5.47 -14.44 14.15
CA ASP A 193 -6.02 -15.42 13.22
C ASP A 193 -4.94 -15.86 12.22
N PHE A 194 -4.00 -16.64 12.74
CA PHE A 194 -2.88 -17.21 12.00
C PHE A 194 -2.68 -18.62 12.52
N GLU A 195 -2.59 -19.59 11.63
CA GLU A 195 -2.40 -21.00 11.99
C GLU A 195 -1.26 -21.56 11.17
N ASP A 196 -0.51 -22.49 11.77
CA ASP A 196 0.53 -23.20 11.06
C ASP A 196 0.53 -24.70 11.37
N ASN A 197 0.96 -25.48 10.40
CA ASN A 197 1.39 -26.85 10.60
C ASN A 197 2.74 -27.06 9.91
N SER A 198 3.18 -28.31 9.73
CA SER A 198 4.50 -28.60 9.14
C SER A 198 4.68 -28.09 7.70
N LYS A 199 3.60 -27.94 6.93
CA LYS A 199 3.64 -27.61 5.49
C LYS A 199 2.83 -26.39 5.08
N THR A 200 1.86 -25.97 5.91
CA THR A 200 0.84 -24.99 5.54
C THR A 200 0.74 -23.89 6.58
N ILE A 201 0.48 -22.68 6.10
CA ILE A 201 -0.02 -21.53 6.86
C ILE A 201 -1.45 -21.24 6.43
N GLU A 202 -2.33 -21.03 7.39
CA GLU A 202 -3.56 -20.29 7.19
C GLU A 202 -3.39 -18.88 7.75
N ALA A 203 -3.69 -17.88 6.93
CA ALA A 203 -3.59 -16.46 7.31
C ALA A 203 -4.99 -15.87 7.48
N MET A 204 -5.10 -14.83 8.29
CA MET A 204 -6.38 -14.14 8.53
C MET A 204 -7.06 -13.73 7.21
N PRO A 205 -8.40 -13.85 7.10
CA PRO A 205 -9.14 -13.54 5.89
C PRO A 205 -8.82 -12.19 5.25
N SER A 206 -8.58 -11.15 6.06
CA SER A 206 -8.37 -9.78 5.59
C SER A 206 -7.00 -9.50 4.96
N VAL A 207 -6.11 -10.50 4.86
CA VAL A 207 -4.83 -10.37 4.14
C VAL A 207 -4.65 -11.40 3.04
N ARG A 208 -5.63 -12.29 2.85
CA ARG A 208 -5.59 -13.35 1.83
C ARG A 208 -5.52 -12.76 0.42
N GLY A 209 -6.21 -11.64 0.19
CA GLY A 209 -6.15 -10.89 -1.06
C GLY A 209 -4.77 -10.29 -1.31
N ASN A 210 -4.14 -9.72 -0.29
CA ASN A 210 -2.75 -9.23 -0.40
C ASN A 210 -1.80 -10.37 -0.81
N ILE A 211 -1.90 -11.52 -0.12
CA ILE A 211 -1.10 -12.71 -0.43
C ILE A 211 -1.30 -13.12 -1.89
N ALA A 212 -2.55 -13.28 -2.29
CA ALA A 212 -2.92 -13.68 -3.65
C ALA A 212 -2.34 -12.74 -4.72
N ARG A 213 -2.52 -11.42 -4.55
CA ARG A 213 -2.05 -10.43 -5.51
C ARG A 213 -0.53 -10.35 -5.60
N SER A 214 0.19 -10.62 -4.51
CA SER A 214 1.66 -10.72 -4.55
C SER A 214 2.13 -11.97 -5.28
N TYR A 215 1.50 -13.13 -5.05
CA TYR A 215 1.82 -14.36 -5.81
C TYR A 215 1.51 -14.23 -7.30
N LEU A 216 0.32 -13.76 -7.66
CA LEU A 216 -0.09 -13.56 -9.05
C LEU A 216 0.81 -12.55 -9.77
N TYR A 217 1.23 -11.48 -9.07
CA TYR A 217 2.21 -10.53 -9.57
C TYR A 217 3.57 -11.19 -9.83
N MET A 218 4.07 -11.98 -8.88
CA MET A 218 5.36 -12.67 -9.01
C MET A 218 5.34 -13.70 -10.14
N GLU A 219 4.26 -14.45 -10.29
CA GLU A 219 4.02 -15.35 -11.43
C GLU A 219 4.09 -14.58 -12.74
N LYS A 220 3.30 -13.52 -12.87
CA LYS A 220 3.17 -12.77 -14.13
C LYS A 220 4.47 -12.08 -14.54
N ARG A 221 5.21 -11.53 -13.58
CA ARG A 221 6.38 -10.67 -13.84
C ARG A 221 7.69 -11.44 -13.91
N TYR A 222 7.85 -12.45 -13.06
CA TYR A 222 9.12 -13.18 -12.90
C TYR A 222 9.02 -14.65 -13.32
N SER A 223 7.89 -15.06 -13.90
CA SER A 223 7.61 -16.44 -14.27
C SER A 223 7.79 -17.40 -13.08
N LEU A 224 7.41 -16.95 -11.88
CA LEU A 224 7.41 -17.78 -10.69
C LEU A 224 6.51 -19.01 -10.94
N PRO A 225 7.03 -20.24 -10.81
CA PRO A 225 6.20 -21.43 -10.91
C PRO A 225 5.18 -21.47 -9.76
N ILE A 226 3.90 -21.52 -10.11
CA ILE A 226 2.78 -21.74 -9.18
C ILE A 226 1.99 -22.93 -9.71
N SER A 227 1.59 -23.84 -8.82
CA SER A 227 0.75 -24.97 -9.22
C SER A 227 -0.66 -24.51 -9.65
N LYS A 228 -1.36 -25.34 -10.45
CA LYS A 228 -2.73 -25.04 -10.87
C LYS A 228 -3.68 -24.84 -9.67
N SER A 229 -3.50 -25.62 -8.60
CA SER A 229 -4.30 -25.54 -7.37
C SER A 229 -4.03 -24.25 -6.60
N GLU A 230 -2.76 -23.88 -6.40
CA GLU A 230 -2.40 -22.61 -5.76
C GLU A 230 -2.90 -21.41 -6.56
N LYS A 231 -2.75 -21.44 -7.89
CA LYS A 231 -3.26 -20.37 -8.75
C LYS A 231 -4.78 -20.21 -8.61
N LYS A 232 -5.54 -21.32 -8.57
CA LYS A 232 -6.99 -21.31 -8.34
C LYS A 232 -7.33 -20.72 -6.97
N LEU A 233 -6.59 -21.09 -5.93
CA LEU A 233 -6.75 -20.53 -4.58
C LEU A 233 -6.52 -19.01 -4.58
N PHE A 234 -5.42 -18.53 -5.17
CA PHE A 234 -5.09 -17.12 -5.20
C PHE A 234 -6.07 -16.30 -6.04
N LEU A 235 -6.55 -16.81 -7.17
CA LEU A 235 -7.60 -16.14 -7.93
C LEU A 235 -8.90 -16.01 -7.12
N LEU A 236 -9.24 -17.02 -6.31
CA LEU A 236 -10.40 -16.96 -5.42
C LEU A 236 -10.19 -15.95 -4.28
N TRP A 237 -9.02 -15.96 -3.64
CA TRP A 237 -8.67 -15.01 -2.58
C TRP A 237 -8.61 -13.56 -3.07
N ASP A 238 -8.04 -13.30 -4.24
CA ASP A 238 -8.04 -11.96 -4.86
C ASP A 238 -9.46 -11.42 -5.06
N LYS A 239 -10.40 -12.29 -5.45
CA LYS A 239 -11.81 -11.91 -5.63
C LYS A 239 -12.54 -11.70 -4.30
N LYS A 240 -12.29 -12.56 -3.30
CA LYS A 240 -12.97 -12.50 -2.00
C LYS A 240 -12.49 -11.37 -1.08
N ASP A 241 -11.23 -10.99 -1.20
CA ASP A 241 -10.60 -9.94 -0.38
C ASP A 241 -10.01 -8.83 -1.29
N PRO A 242 -10.85 -7.90 -1.78
CA PRO A 242 -10.42 -6.84 -2.69
C PRO A 242 -9.45 -5.84 -2.02
N PRO A 243 -8.62 -5.10 -2.79
CA PRO A 243 -7.68 -4.18 -2.20
C PRO A 243 -8.32 -3.11 -1.32
N THR A 244 -7.72 -2.90 -0.15
CA THR A 244 -8.07 -1.78 0.73
C THR A 244 -7.52 -0.46 0.18
N LYS A 245 -8.05 0.68 0.68
CA LYS A 245 -7.48 2.01 0.40
C LYS A 245 -5.98 2.08 0.70
N PHE A 246 -5.53 1.43 1.79
CA PHE A 246 -4.12 1.41 2.15
C PHE A 246 -3.29 0.57 1.17
N GLU A 247 -3.80 -0.57 0.70
CA GLU A 247 -3.09 -1.37 -0.30
C GLU A 247 -2.94 -0.63 -1.64
N CYS A 248 -3.98 0.09 -2.07
CA CYS A 248 -3.91 0.98 -3.23
C CYS A 248 -2.85 2.08 -3.06
N TYR A 249 -2.85 2.76 -1.92
CA TYR A 249 -1.83 3.75 -1.58
C TYR A 249 -0.42 3.13 -1.60
N ARG A 250 -0.22 2.00 -0.90
CA ARG A 250 1.06 1.28 -0.84
C ARG A 250 1.57 0.90 -2.22
N ASN A 251 0.68 0.40 -3.08
CA ASN A 251 1.01 0.05 -4.46
C ASN A 251 1.51 1.26 -5.26
N ASN A 252 0.86 2.42 -5.11
CA ASN A 252 1.26 3.66 -5.78
C ASN A 252 2.61 4.18 -5.27
N GLU A 253 2.83 4.19 -3.95
CA GLU A 253 4.13 4.62 -3.39
C GLU A 253 5.27 3.70 -3.81
N ILE A 254 5.05 2.38 -3.78
CA ILE A 254 6.02 1.42 -4.32
C ILE A 254 6.26 1.66 -5.81
N GLY A 255 5.22 1.98 -6.58
CA GLY A 255 5.35 2.35 -7.99
C GLY A 255 6.31 3.52 -8.23
N LYS A 256 6.26 4.54 -7.38
CA LYS A 256 7.18 5.69 -7.43
C LYS A 256 8.62 5.29 -7.08
N ILE A 257 8.79 4.41 -6.09
CA ILE A 257 10.11 3.99 -5.58
C ILE A 257 10.79 2.97 -6.49
N GLN A 258 10.06 1.93 -6.88
CA GLN A 258 10.56 0.78 -7.63
C GLN A 258 10.45 0.97 -9.15
N GLY A 259 9.59 1.89 -9.59
CA GLY A 259 9.32 2.16 -11.02
C GLY A 259 8.26 1.26 -11.64
N ASN A 260 7.57 0.41 -10.85
CA ASN A 260 6.47 -0.40 -11.36
C ASN A 260 5.36 -0.66 -10.34
N LEU A 261 4.13 -0.70 -10.82
CA LEU A 261 2.95 -1.07 -10.03
C LEU A 261 2.73 -2.59 -10.04
N ASN A 262 1.96 -3.09 -9.06
CA ASN A 262 1.33 -4.39 -9.11
C ASN A 262 -0.04 -4.26 -9.84
N PRO A 263 -0.18 -4.77 -11.09
CA PRO A 263 -1.41 -4.63 -11.85
C PRO A 263 -2.62 -5.35 -11.22
N PHE A 264 -2.38 -6.36 -10.38
CA PHE A 264 -3.44 -7.06 -9.65
C PHE A 264 -4.05 -6.20 -8.53
N VAL A 265 -3.32 -5.19 -8.05
CA VAL A 265 -3.85 -4.16 -7.15
C VAL A 265 -4.46 -3.02 -7.96
N THR A 266 -3.70 -2.49 -8.94
CA THR A 266 -4.10 -1.32 -9.75
C THR A 266 -5.47 -1.49 -10.41
N LYS A 267 -5.81 -2.69 -10.88
CA LYS A 267 -7.11 -2.96 -11.56
C LYS A 267 -8.34 -2.66 -10.69
N TYR A 268 -8.22 -2.67 -9.37
CA TYR A 268 -9.31 -2.33 -8.45
C TYR A 268 -9.27 -0.86 -8.03
N CYS A 269 -8.06 -0.31 -7.85
CA CYS A 269 -7.89 1.03 -7.29
C CYS A 269 -8.37 2.16 -8.22
N ILE A 270 -8.41 1.92 -9.54
CA ILE A 270 -8.95 2.88 -10.52
C ILE A 270 -10.49 3.03 -10.37
N LYS A 271 -11.17 2.06 -9.73
CA LYS A 271 -12.63 2.05 -9.56
C LYS A 271 -13.13 2.72 -8.27
N ILE A 272 -12.23 3.19 -7.40
CA ILE A 272 -12.59 3.84 -6.13
C ILE A 272 -12.36 5.34 -6.30
N ASN A 273 -13.19 5.98 -7.13
CA ASN A 273 -13.31 7.43 -7.23
C ASN A 273 -14.79 7.78 -7.21
#